data_AF-A0AAD3DI40-F1
#
_entry.id   AF-A0AAD3DI40-F1
#
_cell.length_a   1.000
_cell.length_b   1.000
_cell.length_c   1.000
_cell.angle_alpha   90.00
_cell.angle_beta   90.00
_cell.angle_gamma   90.00
#
_symmetry.space_group_name_H-M   'P 1'
#
loop_
_entity.id
_entity.type
_entity.pdbx_description
1 polymer ?
#
loop_
_entity_poly.entity_id
_entity_poly.type
_entity_poly.pdbx_seq_one_letter_code
_entity_poly.pdbx_strand_id
1 'polypeptide(L)'
;ASPPPSPLPPSPPPPSPSPPSPPPPSVPPPSPPPPSPPGGNKPSPPTPVTKPSPPSPKSPLRPPPTAFPYCNCDTFSTSSFPWRMSVLNKTAITINGVAAERICLKLYVDANAAAACNNQWGCCKQDLQRFELLANGACKGSITPFTLTGTTDIKSSFLWDSTRPVLKFTNINLPYATGVTGGAMCFSLKGPGCTKLSQLCPGGSCLAAVFNPPGNNCCPKVTLTV
;
A
#
# COMPACT_ATOMS: atom_id res chain seq x y z
N ALA A 1 -9.15 68.39 -21.12
CA ALA A 1 -9.41 67.47 -19.99
C ALA A 1 -10.58 66.59 -20.38
N SER A 2 -10.36 65.27 -20.47
CA SER A 2 -11.43 64.34 -20.83
C SER A 2 -12.36 64.13 -19.62
N PRO A 3 -13.68 64.04 -19.84
CA PRO A 3 -14.61 63.76 -18.75
C PRO A 3 -14.31 62.40 -18.12
N PRO A 4 -14.50 62.26 -16.80
CA PRO A 4 -14.32 60.98 -16.14
C PRO A 4 -15.30 59.94 -16.68
N PRO A 5 -14.89 58.67 -16.82
CA PRO A 5 -15.76 57.60 -17.27
C PRO A 5 -16.91 57.39 -16.29
N SER A 6 -18.11 57.17 -16.83
CA SER A 6 -19.31 56.86 -16.04
C SER A 6 -19.11 55.58 -15.21
N PRO A 7 -19.64 55.53 -13.98
CA PRO A 7 -19.59 54.33 -13.16
C PRO A 7 -20.34 53.17 -13.85
N LEU A 8 -19.76 51.98 -13.75
CA LEU A 8 -20.38 50.75 -14.23
C LEU A 8 -21.66 50.45 -13.43
N PRO A 9 -22.70 49.91 -14.08
CA PRO A 9 -23.91 49.47 -13.39
C PRO A 9 -23.59 48.35 -12.37
N PRO A 10 -24.34 48.27 -11.26
CA PRO A 10 -24.17 47.21 -10.27
C PRO A 10 -24.41 45.84 -10.90
N SER A 11 -23.60 44.87 -10.50
CA SER A 11 -23.76 43.47 -10.93
C SER A 11 -25.07 42.89 -10.38
N PRO A 12 -25.78 42.06 -11.16
CA PRO A 12 -26.98 41.38 -10.69
C PRO A 12 -26.65 40.45 -9.50
N PRO A 13 -27.58 40.27 -8.55
CA PRO A 13 -27.40 39.34 -7.45
C PRO A 13 -27.26 37.90 -7.96
N PRO A 14 -26.46 37.06 -7.28
CA PRO A 14 -26.33 35.65 -7.63
C PRO A 14 -27.68 34.93 -7.51
N PRO A 15 -27.94 33.92 -8.35
CA PRO A 15 -29.15 33.11 -8.25
C PRO A 15 -29.20 32.38 -6.91
N SER A 16 -30.40 32.29 -6.32
CA SER A 16 -30.63 31.53 -5.08
C SER A 16 -30.25 30.06 -5.27
N PRO A 17 -29.63 29.42 -4.26
CA PRO A 17 -29.31 28.00 -4.32
C PRO A 17 -30.59 27.16 -4.46
N SER A 18 -30.53 26.15 -5.31
CA SER A 18 -31.63 25.20 -5.47
C SER A 18 -31.86 24.42 -4.16
N PRO A 19 -33.12 24.10 -3.80
CA PRO A 19 -33.41 23.29 -2.64
C PRO A 19 -32.78 21.88 -2.76
N PRO A 20 -32.37 21.27 -1.64
CA PRO A 20 -31.82 19.91 -1.65
C PRO A 20 -32.84 18.91 -2.17
N SER A 21 -32.37 17.95 -2.97
CA SER A 21 -33.21 16.85 -3.44
C SER A 21 -33.69 15.99 -2.25
N PRO A 22 -34.92 15.44 -2.31
CA PRO A 22 -35.41 14.55 -1.28
C PRO A 22 -34.55 13.27 -1.19
N PRO A 23 -34.43 12.67 0.01
CA PRO A 23 -33.70 11.41 0.18
C PRO A 23 -34.37 10.30 -0.64
N PRO A 24 -33.59 9.37 -1.21
CA PRO A 24 -34.13 8.22 -1.91
C PRO A 24 -34.93 7.31 -0.96
N PRO A 25 -35.96 6.63 -1.46
CA PRO A 25 -36.74 5.67 -0.67
C PRO A 25 -35.84 4.54 -0.15
N SER A 26 -36.04 4.16 1.11
CA SER A 26 -35.31 3.07 1.76
C SER A 26 -35.53 1.75 1.02
N VAL A 27 -34.43 1.10 0.62
CA VAL A 27 -34.48 -0.24 0.01
C VAL A 27 -34.89 -1.25 1.08
N PRO A 28 -35.86 -2.15 0.82
CA PRO A 28 -36.25 -3.18 1.77
C PRO A 28 -35.08 -4.13 2.06
N PRO A 29 -34.97 -4.67 3.29
CA PRO A 29 -33.92 -5.61 3.65
C PRO A 29 -34.01 -6.89 2.80
N PRO A 30 -32.86 -7.50 2.46
CA PRO A 30 -32.84 -8.77 1.74
C PRO A 30 -33.50 -9.87 2.57
N SER A 31 -34.27 -10.74 1.91
CA SER A 31 -34.89 -11.90 2.56
C SER A 31 -33.81 -12.84 3.15
N PRO A 32 -34.08 -13.47 4.30
CA PRO A 32 -33.15 -14.44 4.88
C PRO A 32 -32.96 -15.64 3.95
N PRO A 33 -31.76 -16.24 3.92
CA PRO A 33 -31.50 -17.43 3.13
C PRO A 33 -32.34 -18.61 3.66
N PRO A 34 -32.77 -19.53 2.77
CA PRO A 34 -33.51 -20.71 3.17
C PRO A 34 -32.67 -21.63 4.07
N PRO A 35 -33.31 -22.35 5.02
CA PRO A 35 -32.62 -23.32 5.87
C PRO A 35 -31.99 -24.44 5.02
N SER A 36 -30.76 -24.80 5.36
CA SER A 36 -30.05 -25.90 4.69
C SER A 36 -30.76 -27.24 4.97
N PRO A 37 -30.87 -28.13 3.97
CA PRO A 37 -31.46 -29.45 4.16
C PRO A 37 -30.63 -30.32 5.13
N PRO A 38 -31.26 -31.26 5.87
CA PRO A 38 -30.55 -32.19 6.74
C PRO A 38 -29.54 -33.03 5.95
N GLY A 39 -28.27 -32.94 6.33
CA GLY A 39 -27.19 -33.72 5.74
C GLY A 39 -27.40 -35.23 5.97
N GLY A 40 -27.62 -35.97 4.87
CA GLY A 40 -27.64 -37.42 4.90
C GLY A 40 -26.25 -37.97 5.21
N ASN A 41 -26.09 -38.65 6.34
CA ASN A 41 -24.90 -39.40 6.70
C ASN A 41 -24.71 -40.56 5.73
N LYS A 42 -23.89 -40.36 4.69
CA LYS A 42 -23.37 -41.45 3.86
C LYS A 42 -22.09 -41.99 4.51
N PRO A 43 -21.99 -43.30 4.79
CA PRO A 43 -20.75 -43.91 5.28
C PRO A 43 -19.61 -43.67 4.30
N SER A 44 -18.50 -43.11 4.78
CA SER A 44 -17.29 -42.94 3.98
C SER A 44 -16.63 -44.31 3.72
N PRO A 45 -16.15 -44.57 2.49
CA PRO A 45 -15.37 -45.78 2.22
C PRO A 45 -14.03 -45.76 3.01
N PRO A 46 -13.49 -46.94 3.37
CA PRO A 46 -12.22 -47.02 4.09
C PRO A 46 -11.09 -46.43 3.24
N THR A 47 -10.36 -45.48 3.81
CA THR A 47 -9.19 -44.86 3.19
C THR A 47 -8.05 -45.89 3.06
N PRO A 48 -7.35 -45.95 1.91
CA PRO A 48 -6.15 -46.75 1.76
C PRO A 48 -5.07 -46.28 2.75
N VAL A 49 -4.53 -47.20 3.54
CA VAL A 49 -3.42 -46.95 4.47
C VAL A 49 -2.19 -46.57 3.65
N THR A 50 -1.95 -45.26 3.51
CA THR A 50 -0.77 -44.73 2.83
C THR A 50 0.43 -44.81 3.78
N LYS A 51 1.44 -45.57 3.35
CA LYS A 51 2.72 -45.74 4.03
C LYS A 51 3.33 -44.36 4.35
N PRO A 52 3.83 -44.12 5.58
CA PRO A 52 4.47 -42.85 5.93
C PRO A 52 5.63 -42.57 4.97
N SER A 53 5.57 -41.45 4.25
CA SER A 53 6.72 -41.00 3.46
C SER A 53 7.88 -40.64 4.40
N PRO A 54 9.12 -41.02 4.06
CA PRO A 54 10.29 -40.64 4.84
C PRO A 54 10.39 -39.10 4.94
N PRO A 55 10.85 -38.56 6.08
CA PRO A 55 10.99 -37.13 6.27
C PRO A 55 11.93 -36.55 5.22
N SER A 56 11.46 -35.54 4.49
CA SER A 56 12.27 -34.82 3.52
C SER A 56 13.58 -34.34 4.16
N PRO A 57 14.73 -34.50 3.49
CA PRO A 57 16.00 -33.99 3.98
C PRO A 57 15.89 -32.49 4.31
N LYS A 58 16.27 -32.11 5.54
CA LYS A 58 16.35 -30.70 5.93
C LYS A 58 17.33 -30.00 4.99
N SER A 59 16.82 -29.11 4.14
CA SER A 59 17.68 -28.28 3.29
C SER A 59 18.63 -27.47 4.19
N PRO A 60 19.93 -27.36 3.83
CA PRO A 60 20.88 -26.58 4.61
C PRO A 60 20.40 -25.12 4.74
N LEU A 61 20.44 -24.60 5.96
CA LEU A 61 20.02 -23.23 6.27
C LEU A 61 20.90 -22.23 5.49
N ARG A 62 20.30 -21.45 4.59
CA ARG A 62 21.00 -20.38 3.88
C ARG A 62 21.41 -19.29 4.89
N PRO A 63 22.65 -18.75 4.85
CA PRO A 63 23.07 -17.65 5.70
C PRO A 63 22.12 -16.43 5.60
N PRO A 64 21.94 -15.66 6.68
CA PRO A 64 21.14 -14.44 6.63
C PRO A 64 21.73 -13.43 5.63
N PRO A 65 20.88 -12.71 4.86
CA PRO A 65 21.35 -11.65 3.97
C PRO A 65 22.01 -10.51 4.76
N THR A 66 23.15 -10.03 4.27
CA THR A 66 23.92 -8.91 4.88
C THR A 66 23.51 -7.53 4.38
N ALA A 67 22.70 -7.46 3.32
CA ALA A 67 22.27 -6.21 2.70
C ALA A 67 20.74 -6.14 2.54
N PHE A 68 20.20 -4.92 2.52
CA PHE A 68 18.78 -4.67 2.29
C PHE A 68 18.37 -5.03 0.84
N PRO A 69 17.19 -5.66 0.59
CA PRO A 69 16.24 -6.16 1.57
C PRO A 69 16.80 -7.38 2.27
N TYR A 70 16.66 -7.45 3.59
CA TYR A 70 17.30 -8.49 4.39
C TYR A 70 16.52 -9.82 4.38
N CYS A 71 15.97 -10.17 3.22
CA CYS A 71 15.24 -11.41 2.95
C CYS A 71 15.97 -12.24 1.89
N ASN A 72 15.77 -13.57 1.95
CA ASN A 72 16.25 -14.47 0.91
C ASN A 72 15.30 -14.43 -0.28
N CYS A 73 15.44 -13.37 -1.05
CA CYS A 73 14.57 -13.04 -2.14
C CYS A 73 15.41 -12.79 -3.40
N ASP A 74 14.81 -13.02 -4.56
CA ASP A 74 15.47 -12.72 -5.82
C ASP A 74 15.44 -11.21 -6.06
N THR A 75 16.63 -10.62 -5.92
CA THR A 75 16.91 -9.22 -6.24
C THR A 75 17.29 -9.12 -7.72
N PHE A 76 16.44 -9.69 -8.59
CA PHE A 76 16.61 -9.55 -10.03
C PHE A 76 16.72 -8.07 -10.41
N SER A 77 17.29 -7.80 -11.60
CA SER A 77 17.46 -6.43 -12.11
C SER A 77 16.17 -5.61 -11.97
N THR A 78 16.27 -4.29 -11.85
CA THR A 78 15.10 -3.39 -11.77
C THR A 78 14.14 -3.54 -12.95
N SER A 79 14.61 -4.07 -14.08
CA SER A 79 13.83 -4.44 -15.26
C SER A 79 12.91 -5.64 -15.03
N SER A 80 13.20 -6.51 -14.06
CA SER A 80 12.48 -7.75 -13.79
C SER A 80 11.25 -7.57 -12.90
N PHE A 81 10.93 -6.33 -12.52
CA PHE A 81 9.73 -6.01 -11.76
C PHE A 81 9.33 -4.56 -11.97
N PRO A 82 8.06 -4.28 -12.30
CA PRO A 82 7.69 -2.94 -12.73
C PRO A 82 7.18 -2.03 -11.61
N TRP A 83 6.86 -2.55 -10.43
CA TRP A 83 6.38 -1.67 -9.37
C TRP A 83 7.45 -0.68 -8.92
N ARG A 84 7.01 0.54 -8.70
CA ARG A 84 7.78 1.68 -8.23
C ARG A 84 6.98 2.42 -7.16
N MET A 85 7.68 3.32 -6.47
CA MET A 85 7.05 4.24 -5.56
C MET A 85 7.66 5.63 -5.72
N SER A 86 6.86 6.66 -5.48
CA SER A 86 7.31 8.04 -5.39
C SER A 86 6.49 8.79 -4.35
N VAL A 87 7.00 9.93 -3.87
CA VAL A 87 6.17 10.83 -3.08
C VAL A 87 5.14 11.48 -4.00
N LEU A 88 3.86 11.36 -3.65
CA LEU A 88 2.77 12.04 -4.34
C LEU A 88 2.58 13.44 -3.79
N ASN A 89 2.49 13.57 -2.47
CA ASN A 89 2.44 14.85 -1.78
C ASN A 89 2.88 14.72 -0.31
N LYS A 90 3.23 15.86 0.27
CA LYS A 90 3.51 16.04 1.70
C LYS A 90 2.73 17.26 2.17
N THR A 91 2.06 17.16 3.31
CA THR A 91 1.28 18.27 3.87
C THR A 91 1.56 18.35 5.35
N ALA A 92 2.01 19.52 5.82
CA ALA A 92 2.10 19.79 7.24
C ALA A 92 0.69 19.80 7.84
N ILE A 93 0.50 19.06 8.93
CA ILE A 93 -0.76 18.93 9.65
C ILE A 93 -0.52 18.98 11.14
N THR A 94 -1.61 19.06 11.91
CA THR A 94 -1.56 18.98 13.38
C THR A 94 -2.45 17.83 13.83
N ILE A 95 -1.92 16.95 14.67
CA ILE A 95 -2.67 15.84 15.28
C ILE A 95 -2.64 16.06 16.80
N ASN A 96 -3.79 16.35 17.39
CA ASN A 96 -3.94 16.62 18.84
C ASN A 96 -2.99 17.72 19.35
N GLY A 97 -2.87 18.83 18.59
CA GLY A 97 -1.99 19.95 18.96
C GLY A 97 -0.50 19.73 18.66
N VAL A 98 -0.09 18.55 18.19
CA VAL A 98 1.30 18.23 17.86
C VAL A 98 1.52 18.33 16.36
N ALA A 99 2.62 18.99 15.97
CA ALA A 99 3.04 19.07 14.57
C ALA A 99 3.30 17.68 13.98
N ALA A 100 2.80 17.47 12.77
CA ALA A 100 2.90 16.23 12.03
C ALA A 100 3.00 16.51 10.51
N GLU A 101 3.32 15.49 9.74
CA GLU A 101 3.29 15.56 8.27
C GLU A 101 2.45 14.39 7.75
N ARG A 102 1.47 14.70 6.90
CA ARG A 102 0.76 13.71 6.10
C ARG A 102 1.54 13.47 4.82
N ILE A 103 1.87 12.22 4.56
CA ILE A 103 2.61 11.77 3.39
C ILE A 103 1.69 10.87 2.59
N CYS A 104 1.50 11.16 1.31
CA CYS A 104 0.97 10.16 0.37
C CYS A 104 2.07 9.72 -0.58
N LEU A 105 2.24 8.40 -0.69
CA LEU A 105 3.11 7.76 -1.67
C LEU A 105 2.27 7.32 -2.84
N LYS A 106 2.74 7.57 -4.07
CA LYS A 106 2.22 6.93 -5.26
C LYS A 106 2.88 5.55 -5.38
N LEU A 107 2.07 4.51 -5.46
CA LEU A 107 2.47 3.14 -5.73
C LEU A 107 2.00 2.81 -7.15
N TYR A 108 2.94 2.55 -8.07
CA TYR A 108 2.59 2.43 -9.48
C TYR A 108 3.44 1.40 -10.21
N VAL A 109 2.94 0.94 -11.35
CA VAL A 109 3.64 0.09 -12.31
C VAL A 109 4.28 1.01 -13.35
N ASP A 110 5.61 1.01 -13.42
CA ASP A 110 6.34 1.73 -14.46
C ASP A 110 6.17 1.03 -15.81
N ALA A 111 5.67 1.76 -16.81
CA ALA A 111 5.31 1.18 -18.10
C ALA A 111 6.54 0.63 -18.85
N ASN A 112 7.68 1.32 -18.77
CA ASN A 112 8.92 0.91 -19.43
C ASN A 112 9.49 -0.36 -18.79
N ALA A 113 9.55 -0.39 -17.46
CA ALA A 113 9.95 -1.57 -16.71
C ALA A 113 8.99 -2.74 -16.96
N ALA A 114 7.68 -2.49 -17.06
CA ALA A 114 6.69 -3.52 -17.38
C ALA A 114 6.89 -4.10 -18.78
N ALA A 115 7.19 -3.26 -19.78
CA ALA A 115 7.49 -3.69 -21.14
C ALA A 115 8.80 -4.49 -21.22
N ALA A 116 9.81 -4.12 -20.43
CA ALA A 116 11.09 -4.82 -20.35
C ALA A 116 11.08 -6.05 -19.44
N CYS A 117 9.98 -6.30 -18.72
CA CYS A 117 9.93 -7.33 -17.69
C CYS A 117 9.86 -8.73 -18.28
N ASN A 118 10.89 -9.54 -18.02
CA ASN A 118 10.88 -10.96 -18.34
C ASN A 118 10.06 -11.75 -17.31
N ASN A 119 8.88 -12.23 -17.73
CA ASN A 119 7.96 -12.96 -16.86
C ASN A 119 8.29 -14.46 -16.67
N GLN A 120 9.48 -14.92 -17.06
CA GLN A 120 9.93 -16.29 -16.85
C GLN A 120 9.76 -16.76 -15.39
N TRP A 121 9.91 -15.84 -14.43
CA TRP A 121 9.83 -16.11 -12.99
C TRP A 121 8.53 -15.64 -12.34
N GLY A 122 7.54 -15.23 -13.15
CA GLY A 122 6.21 -14.85 -12.66
C GLY A 122 6.14 -13.51 -11.92
N CYS A 123 7.21 -12.71 -11.88
CA CYS A 123 7.26 -11.47 -11.11
C CYS A 123 6.54 -10.28 -11.78
N CYS A 124 6.29 -10.29 -13.08
CA CYS A 124 5.98 -9.05 -13.81
C CYS A 124 4.58 -8.49 -13.60
N LYS A 125 3.58 -9.35 -13.43
CA LYS A 125 2.15 -8.96 -13.37
C LYS A 125 1.50 -9.28 -12.04
N GLN A 126 2.28 -9.19 -10.97
CA GLN A 126 1.84 -9.56 -9.62
C GLN A 126 1.29 -8.34 -8.87
N ASP A 127 0.36 -8.61 -7.97
CA ASP A 127 -0.19 -7.59 -7.08
C ASP A 127 0.84 -7.16 -6.03
N LEU A 128 0.77 -5.92 -5.58
CA LEU A 128 1.64 -5.42 -4.52
C LEU A 128 1.04 -5.78 -3.15
N GLN A 129 1.78 -6.57 -2.39
CA GLN A 129 1.31 -7.13 -1.12
C GLN A 129 1.93 -6.48 0.10
N ARG A 130 3.22 -6.17 0.00
CA ARG A 130 3.94 -5.39 1.01
C ARG A 130 5.06 -4.58 0.36
N PHE A 131 5.51 -3.57 1.06
CA PHE A 131 6.83 -3.00 0.82
C PHE A 131 7.54 -2.71 2.13
N GLU A 132 8.86 -2.68 2.07
CA GLU A 132 9.76 -2.39 3.17
C GLU A 132 10.54 -1.13 2.85
N LEU A 133 10.74 -0.26 3.85
CA LEU A 133 11.61 0.90 3.78
C LEU A 133 12.78 0.69 4.72
N LEU A 134 14.00 0.85 4.22
CA LEU A 134 15.15 1.10 5.07
C LEU A 134 15.05 2.55 5.56
N ALA A 135 14.67 2.70 6.83
CA ALA A 135 14.28 3.97 7.42
C ALA A 135 15.20 4.34 8.59
N ASN A 136 14.99 5.51 9.19
CA ASN A 136 15.61 5.86 10.46
C ASN A 136 14.90 5.15 11.63
N GLY A 137 15.64 4.32 12.37
CA GLY A 137 15.12 3.60 13.54
C GLY A 137 14.59 4.50 14.66
N ALA A 138 15.03 5.76 14.73
CA ALA A 138 14.49 6.75 15.67
C ALA A 138 13.01 7.08 15.42
N CYS A 139 12.50 6.84 14.21
CA CYS A 139 11.09 7.05 13.88
C CYS A 139 10.15 5.93 14.38
N LYS A 140 10.67 4.92 15.08
CA LYS A 140 9.84 3.87 15.69
C LYS A 140 8.75 4.50 16.56
N GLY A 141 7.50 4.07 16.36
CA GLY A 141 6.32 4.65 17.04
C GLY A 141 5.80 5.97 16.47
N SER A 142 6.46 6.55 15.45
CA SER A 142 6.02 7.82 14.85
C SER A 142 5.06 7.67 13.66
N ILE A 143 4.84 6.44 13.19
CA ILE A 143 3.99 6.14 12.03
C ILE A 143 2.54 5.94 12.51
N THR A 144 1.60 6.62 11.87
CA THR A 144 0.17 6.35 12.05
C THR A 144 -0.30 5.22 11.13
N PRO A 145 -1.47 4.61 11.42
CA PRO A 145 -2.21 3.85 10.42
C PRO A 145 -2.36 4.62 9.10
N PHE A 146 -2.47 3.87 8.01
CA PHE A 146 -2.46 4.38 6.63
C PHE A 146 -3.77 4.07 5.89
N THR A 147 -4.04 4.80 4.82
CA THR A 147 -5.17 4.57 3.92
C THR A 147 -4.66 4.25 2.51
N LEU A 148 -5.43 3.49 1.73
CA LEU A 148 -5.13 3.21 0.33
C LEU A 148 -6.19 3.82 -0.60
N THR A 149 -5.77 4.21 -1.80
CA THR A 149 -6.68 4.71 -2.85
C THR A 149 -7.83 3.75 -3.09
N GLY A 150 -9.03 4.31 -3.21
CA GLY A 150 -10.26 3.55 -3.49
C GLY A 150 -10.79 2.78 -2.28
N THR A 151 -10.17 2.91 -1.11
CA THR A 151 -10.65 2.29 0.14
C THR A 151 -10.90 3.37 1.19
N THR A 152 -11.99 3.23 1.93
CA THR A 152 -12.23 4.00 3.17
C THR A 152 -11.55 3.38 4.38
N ASP A 153 -10.94 2.20 4.20
CA ASP A 153 -10.34 1.43 5.28
C ASP A 153 -9.03 2.06 5.76
N ILE A 154 -8.96 2.25 7.07
CA ILE A 154 -7.72 2.60 7.77
C ILE A 154 -7.00 1.30 8.09
N LYS A 155 -5.83 1.09 7.49
CA LYS A 155 -4.97 -0.06 7.70
C LYS A 155 -3.91 0.26 8.75
N SER A 156 -3.83 -0.58 9.78
CA SER A 156 -2.76 -0.60 10.78
C SER A 156 -1.73 -1.70 10.51
N SER A 157 -1.76 -2.29 9.30
CA SER A 157 -0.88 -3.38 8.89
C SER A 157 0.52 -2.84 8.54
N PHE A 158 1.24 -2.38 9.55
CA PHE A 158 2.66 -2.04 9.45
C PHE A 158 3.40 -2.50 10.70
N LEU A 159 4.68 -2.81 10.55
CA LEU A 159 5.52 -3.23 11.67
C LEU A 159 6.97 -2.82 11.45
N TRP A 160 7.68 -2.61 12.54
CA TRP A 160 9.12 -2.40 12.52
C TRP A 160 9.84 -3.73 12.69
N ASP A 161 10.91 -3.94 11.92
CA ASP A 161 11.83 -5.03 12.19
C ASP A 161 12.46 -4.82 13.58
N SER A 162 12.49 -5.90 14.37
CA SER A 162 12.98 -5.86 15.75
C SER A 162 14.48 -5.62 15.82
N THR A 163 15.22 -6.05 14.80
CA THR A 163 16.69 -6.07 14.79
C THR A 163 17.30 -5.02 13.88
N ARG A 164 16.52 -4.53 12.89
CA ARG A 164 17.01 -3.67 11.82
C ARG A 164 16.11 -2.43 11.69
N PRO A 165 16.62 -1.33 11.11
CA PRO A 165 15.83 -0.11 10.95
C PRO A 165 14.95 -0.21 9.69
N VAL A 166 14.11 -1.25 9.63
CA VAL A 166 13.23 -1.53 8.50
C VAL A 166 11.78 -1.36 8.92
N LEU A 167 11.06 -0.49 8.23
CA LEU A 167 9.62 -0.31 8.37
C LEU A 167 8.91 -1.10 7.28
N LYS A 168 7.98 -1.98 7.65
CA LYS A 168 7.26 -2.85 6.72
C LYS A 168 5.80 -2.43 6.68
N PHE A 169 5.27 -2.14 5.49
CA PHE A 169 3.85 -1.97 5.24
C PHE A 169 3.33 -3.25 4.61
N THR A 170 2.39 -3.93 5.27
CA THR A 170 1.85 -5.23 4.87
C THR A 170 0.37 -5.15 4.54
N ASN A 171 -0.20 -6.22 3.99
CA ASN A 171 -1.61 -6.32 3.62
C ASN A 171 -2.06 -5.18 2.70
N ILE A 172 -1.18 -4.74 1.81
CA ILE A 172 -1.47 -3.67 0.87
C ILE A 172 -2.56 -4.15 -0.10
N ASN A 173 -2.39 -5.36 -0.65
CA ASN A 173 -3.33 -5.99 -1.58
C ASN A 173 -3.70 -5.07 -2.75
N LEU A 174 -2.73 -4.33 -3.30
CA LEU A 174 -2.98 -3.40 -4.40
C LEU A 174 -2.86 -4.16 -5.73
N PRO A 175 -3.96 -4.31 -6.49
CA PRO A 175 -3.93 -5.06 -7.74
C PRO A 175 -2.98 -4.45 -8.75
N TYR A 176 -2.34 -5.30 -9.57
CA TYR A 176 -1.46 -4.84 -10.65
C TYR A 176 -2.17 -3.83 -11.58
N ALA A 177 -3.42 -4.09 -11.94
CA ALA A 177 -4.22 -3.20 -12.78
C ALA A 177 -4.39 -1.80 -12.16
N THR A 178 -4.61 -1.72 -10.85
CA THR A 178 -4.64 -0.45 -10.11
C THR A 178 -3.27 0.20 -10.06
N GLY A 179 -2.18 -0.57 -10.00
CA GLY A 179 -0.83 -0.06 -10.12
C GLY A 179 -0.55 0.63 -11.46
N VAL A 180 -1.13 0.14 -12.56
CA VAL A 180 -0.99 0.75 -13.90
C VAL A 180 -1.60 2.15 -13.93
N THR A 181 -2.73 2.38 -13.26
CA THR A 181 -3.33 3.72 -13.14
C THR A 181 -2.70 4.56 -12.02
N GLY A 182 -2.10 3.88 -11.04
CA GLY A 182 -1.46 4.45 -9.87
C GLY A 182 -2.35 4.42 -8.64
N GLY A 183 -1.92 3.69 -7.62
CA GLY A 183 -2.48 3.76 -6.28
C GLY A 183 -1.79 4.82 -5.44
N ALA A 184 -2.46 5.32 -4.40
CA ALA A 184 -1.87 6.15 -3.37
C ALA A 184 -2.00 5.46 -2.01
N MET A 185 -0.95 5.56 -1.21
CA MET A 185 -0.94 5.14 0.19
C MET A 185 -0.61 6.35 1.04
N CYS A 186 -1.51 6.76 1.93
CA CYS A 186 -1.32 7.92 2.79
C CYS A 186 -1.17 7.52 4.25
N PHE A 187 -0.14 8.04 4.92
CA PHE A 187 0.07 7.89 6.36
C PHE A 187 0.56 9.22 6.94
N SER A 188 0.65 9.32 8.26
CA SER A 188 1.21 10.49 8.91
C SER A 188 2.41 10.12 9.79
N LEU A 189 3.34 11.05 9.89
CA LEU A 189 4.43 11.02 10.85
C LEU A 189 4.10 11.98 11.99
N LYS A 190 4.02 11.46 13.22
CA LYS A 190 3.79 12.24 14.44
C LYS A 190 4.59 11.66 15.60
N GLY A 191 5.01 12.49 16.54
CA GLY A 191 5.60 12.04 17.80
C GLY A 191 7.09 12.36 17.94
N PRO A 192 7.72 11.92 19.05
CA PRO A 192 9.03 12.40 19.46
C PRO A 192 10.17 11.92 18.56
N GLY A 193 9.97 10.85 17.80
CA GLY A 193 10.96 10.33 16.87
C GLY A 193 11.02 11.17 15.59
N CYS A 194 9.92 11.19 14.84
CA CYS A 194 9.86 11.83 13.54
C CYS A 194 8.49 12.48 13.30
N THR A 195 8.53 13.69 12.74
CA THR A 195 7.36 14.47 12.30
C THR A 195 7.40 14.78 10.81
N LYS A 196 8.51 14.46 10.12
CA LYS A 196 8.73 14.72 8.68
C LYS A 196 9.31 13.50 7.96
N LEU A 197 8.97 13.34 6.68
CA LEU A 197 9.47 12.26 5.82
C LEU A 197 10.99 12.27 5.67
N SER A 198 11.60 13.47 5.66
CA SER A 198 13.05 13.62 5.60
C SER A 198 13.77 13.06 6.83
N GLN A 199 13.08 12.94 7.98
CA GLN A 199 13.61 12.29 9.17
C GLN A 199 13.49 10.77 9.10
N LEU A 200 12.43 10.28 8.44
CA LEU A 200 12.23 8.85 8.15
C LEU A 200 13.24 8.33 7.13
N CYS A 201 13.55 9.13 6.11
CA CYS A 201 14.50 8.84 5.05
C CYS A 201 15.75 9.74 5.15
N PRO A 202 16.70 9.40 6.05
CA PRO A 202 17.88 10.21 6.24
C PRO A 202 18.69 10.29 4.93
N GLY A 203 19.08 11.50 4.54
CA GLY A 203 19.75 11.76 3.25
C GLY A 203 18.81 12.03 2.07
N GLY A 204 17.52 12.24 2.31
CA GLY A 204 16.56 12.66 1.28
C GLY A 204 16.06 11.53 0.37
N SER A 205 16.43 10.28 0.68
CA SER A 205 15.87 9.11 0.00
C SER A 205 15.83 7.90 0.93
N CYS A 206 14.84 7.03 0.74
CA CYS A 206 14.79 5.71 1.36
C CYS A 206 15.06 4.64 0.31
N LEU A 207 15.91 3.67 0.65
CA LEU A 207 15.88 2.39 -0.06
C LEU A 207 14.59 1.66 0.30
N ALA A 208 13.90 1.15 -0.71
CA ALA A 208 12.67 0.42 -0.54
C ALA A 208 12.73 -0.92 -1.27
N ALA A 209 11.99 -1.89 -0.79
CA ALA A 209 11.81 -3.17 -1.46
C ALA A 209 10.32 -3.49 -1.53
N VAL A 210 9.85 -3.90 -2.70
CA VAL A 210 8.43 -4.22 -2.96
C VAL A 210 8.29 -5.73 -3.12
N PHE A 211 7.16 -6.28 -2.67
CA PHE A 211 6.98 -7.72 -2.60
C PHE A 211 5.60 -8.15 -3.08
N ASN A 212 5.61 -9.33 -3.69
CA ASN A 212 4.46 -10.03 -4.26
C ASN A 212 3.73 -10.89 -3.21
N PRO A 213 2.59 -11.49 -3.57
CA PRO A 213 1.89 -12.44 -2.72
C PRO A 213 2.77 -13.61 -2.28
N PRO A 214 2.40 -14.25 -1.15
CA PRO A 214 3.08 -15.44 -0.66
C PRO A 214 3.25 -16.48 -1.77
N GLY A 215 4.43 -17.09 -1.84
CA GLY A 215 4.79 -18.06 -2.88
C GLY A 215 5.73 -17.52 -3.96
N ASN A 216 5.96 -16.20 -4.01
CA ASN A 216 6.93 -15.58 -4.92
C ASN A 216 8.08 -14.92 -4.14
N ASN A 217 9.32 -15.09 -4.61
CA ASN A 217 10.53 -14.55 -3.97
C ASN A 217 10.99 -13.21 -4.55
N CYS A 218 10.16 -12.52 -5.36
CA CYS A 218 10.53 -11.27 -6.02
C CYS A 218 10.57 -10.10 -5.02
N CYS A 219 11.68 -9.34 -4.97
CA CYS A 219 11.89 -8.29 -3.96
C CYS A 219 12.71 -7.07 -4.44
N PRO A 220 12.50 -6.57 -5.67
CA PRO A 220 13.41 -5.59 -6.25
C PRO A 220 13.58 -4.35 -5.36
N LYS A 221 14.78 -3.79 -5.43
CA LYS A 221 15.12 -2.55 -4.75
C LYS A 221 14.63 -1.38 -5.60
N VAL A 222 13.91 -0.46 -4.97
CA VAL A 222 13.50 0.81 -5.55
C VAL A 222 13.93 1.94 -4.62
N THR A 223 14.09 3.14 -5.16
CA THR A 223 14.47 4.31 -4.37
C THR A 223 13.24 5.22 -4.23
N LEU A 224 12.85 5.52 -3.00
CA LEU A 224 11.89 6.56 -2.70
C LEU A 224 12.63 7.87 -2.51
N THR A 225 12.49 8.80 -3.45
CA THR A 225 13.06 10.16 -3.35
C THR A 225 12.08 11.04 -2.59
N VAL A 226 12.55 11.78 -1.58
CA VAL A 226 11.75 12.55 -0.62
C VAL A 226 11.67 14.03 -0.96
#